data_AF-A0A1S3EBX3-F1
#
_entry.id   AF-A0A1S3EBX3-F1
#
_cell.length_a   1.000
_cell.length_b   1.000
_cell.length_c   1.000
_cell.angle_alpha   90.00
_cell.angle_beta   90.00
_cell.angle_gamma   90.00
#
_symmetry.space_group_name_H-M   'P 1'
#
loop_
_entity.id
_entity.type
_entity.pdbx_description
1 polymer ?
#
loop_
_entity_poly.entity_id
_entity_poly.type
_entity_poly.pdbx_seq_one_letter_code
_entity_poly.pdbx_strand_id
1 'polypeptide(L)'
;MANLSSKKVFLLLLLTIFHSHTLAFNSSNFSTTTLHATKISSLKSICKKTPYPQVCFNSSKLSISININPNIINILLQSLQVAISESTKLFYELNNAGPNIIESKRGALQDCNELQQSTLTSLKRSFSGISSSDSGKLIDARTYLSAALTNKITCLESLDSASGTMKQVLMDSVINTYKHVSNSLSMLPQPEKRALKGHKNRRLIDALTWLSSNNRRRFLESTDDDGVIVVAADGTGKFSTINEAINFAPNNSYGRTIIYVKEGIYEENVEIPNYKTNIVLLGDGSDVTLITGNRSVVDGWTTFRSATLAVSGEGFLARDIAFENKAGPEKHQAVALRVNADLTAFYRCTIYGYQDTLYVHSFRQFYRECDIFGTIDYIFGNAAVILQACNIVSRMPLPNQFTVITAQSRDSPDEDTGISIQNCSILATTDLYSNFNNIKSYLGRPWRVYSRTVFIESYIDVFIDPMGWTKWSDDDDGLEDSLYYGEYGNYGPGSRTDDRVKWSGYHLMDYDSAYEFTVSEFIVGDAWLGSTSFPYDDGI
;
A
#
# COMPACT_ATOMS: atom_id res chain seq x y z
N MET A 1 57.13 54.67 -73.97
CA MET A 1 56.65 56.06 -73.86
C MET A 1 55.94 56.22 -72.52
N ALA A 2 56.43 57.17 -71.72
CA ALA A 2 55.84 57.86 -70.56
C ALA A 2 54.97 57.10 -69.51
N ASN A 3 55.54 57.05 -68.30
CA ASN A 3 55.06 57.69 -67.05
C ASN A 3 54.65 56.85 -65.82
N LEU A 4 55.44 57.11 -64.75
CA LEU A 4 55.13 57.35 -63.33
C LEU A 4 54.46 56.21 -62.52
N SER A 5 55.11 55.67 -61.47
CA SER A 5 55.22 56.20 -60.08
C SER A 5 54.51 55.20 -59.16
N SER A 6 54.87 54.86 -57.92
CA SER A 6 56.01 55.03 -57.02
C SER A 6 55.66 54.22 -55.74
N LYS A 7 56.69 53.85 -54.96
CA LYS A 7 56.70 53.46 -53.53
C LYS A 7 56.50 51.97 -53.19
N LYS A 8 57.28 51.33 -52.31
CA LYS A 8 58.61 51.56 -51.70
C LYS A 8 58.90 50.31 -50.82
N VAL A 9 60.14 49.77 -50.90
CA VAL A 9 60.96 49.20 -49.78
C VAL A 9 60.47 47.87 -49.14
N PHE A 10 60.98 46.66 -49.46
CA PHE A 10 62.29 46.01 -49.13
C PHE A 10 62.55 45.96 -47.59
N LEU A 11 62.94 44.92 -46.87
CA LEU A 11 63.38 43.52 -47.05
C LEU A 11 63.81 43.07 -45.62
N LEU A 12 63.60 41.81 -45.19
CA LEU A 12 64.68 40.86 -44.87
C LEU A 12 64.24 39.60 -44.11
N LEU A 13 64.92 38.54 -44.54
CA LEU A 13 64.82 37.12 -44.30
C LEU A 13 65.39 36.65 -42.94
N LEU A 14 64.76 35.58 -42.43
CA LEU A 14 65.31 34.30 -41.90
C LEU A 14 66.64 34.26 -41.12
N LEU A 15 66.64 33.51 -40.00
CA LEU A 15 67.65 32.48 -39.65
C LEU A 15 67.25 31.61 -38.43
N THR A 16 67.01 30.32 -38.71
CA THR A 16 67.42 29.04 -38.06
C THR A 16 67.52 28.83 -36.52
N ILE A 17 66.78 27.81 -36.07
CA ILE A 17 67.15 26.58 -35.28
C ILE A 17 68.03 26.71 -34.02
N PHE A 18 67.51 26.29 -32.85
CA PHE A 18 68.18 25.39 -31.87
C PHE A 18 67.20 24.77 -30.83
N HIS A 19 67.14 23.42 -30.82
CA HIS A 19 67.04 22.42 -29.74
C HIS A 19 66.22 22.59 -28.42
N SER A 20 65.67 21.41 -28.04
CA SER A 20 65.56 20.78 -26.70
C SER A 20 64.23 20.71 -25.93
N HIS A 21 64.07 19.53 -25.33
CA HIS A 21 62.94 18.89 -24.67
C HIS A 21 62.36 19.58 -23.41
N THR A 22 61.16 19.09 -23.03
CA THR A 22 60.35 19.27 -21.81
C THR A 22 59.31 20.39 -21.95
N LEU A 23 57.99 20.14 -21.89
CA LEU A 23 57.23 19.44 -20.86
C LEU A 23 56.04 18.68 -21.48
N ALA A 24 56.01 17.36 -21.27
CA ALA A 24 54.75 16.65 -21.13
C ALA A 24 54.33 16.79 -19.66
N PHE A 25 53.31 17.60 -19.36
CA PHE A 25 52.57 17.52 -18.10
C PHE A 25 51.13 18.06 -18.27
N ASN A 26 50.17 17.20 -17.94
CA ASN A 26 48.84 17.50 -17.38
C ASN A 26 47.66 18.03 -18.24
N SER A 27 47.46 17.60 -19.49
CA SER A 27 46.16 17.84 -20.17
C SER A 27 45.08 16.77 -19.90
N SER A 28 45.44 15.58 -19.40
CA SER A 28 44.48 14.51 -19.09
C SER A 28 43.72 14.70 -17.76
N ASN A 29 44.27 15.48 -16.81
CA ASN A 29 43.64 15.71 -15.50
C ASN A 29 42.57 16.82 -15.51
N PHE A 30 42.59 17.75 -16.48
CA PHE A 30 41.63 18.86 -16.53
C PHE A 30 40.27 18.45 -17.14
N SER A 31 40.28 17.51 -18.09
CA SER A 31 39.07 16.99 -18.73
C SER A 31 38.32 15.96 -17.86
N THR A 32 39.05 15.20 -17.06
CA THR A 32 38.48 14.23 -16.11
C THR A 32 37.85 14.92 -14.89
N THR A 33 38.46 15.98 -14.37
CA THR A 33 37.93 16.78 -13.25
C THR A 33 36.65 17.54 -13.61
N THR A 34 36.55 18.08 -14.82
CA THR A 34 35.35 18.78 -15.32
C THR A 34 34.18 17.84 -15.59
N LEU A 35 34.42 16.66 -16.18
CA LEU A 35 33.41 15.61 -16.35
C LEU A 35 32.88 15.10 -14.99
N HIS A 36 33.79 14.88 -14.04
CA HIS A 36 33.48 14.43 -12.69
C HIS A 36 32.64 15.49 -11.92
N ALA A 37 33.00 16.77 -12.04
CA ALA A 37 32.23 17.87 -11.45
C ALA A 37 30.81 17.98 -12.03
N THR A 38 30.67 17.79 -13.35
CA THR A 38 29.37 17.82 -14.04
C THR A 38 28.46 16.67 -13.59
N LYS A 39 29.03 15.47 -13.41
CA LYS A 39 28.30 14.29 -12.89
C LYS A 39 27.85 14.48 -11.44
N ILE A 40 28.71 15.03 -10.59
CA ILE A 40 28.34 15.39 -9.20
C ILE A 40 27.18 16.39 -9.18
N SER A 41 27.22 17.40 -10.06
CA SER A 41 26.16 18.40 -10.16
C SER A 41 24.82 17.78 -10.58
N SER A 42 24.82 16.94 -11.61
CA SER A 42 23.62 16.21 -12.07
C SER A 42 23.05 15.30 -10.97
N LEU A 43 23.90 14.55 -10.27
CA LEU A 43 23.46 13.70 -9.17
C LEU A 43 22.86 14.50 -8.01
N LYS A 44 23.48 15.62 -7.62
CA LYS A 44 22.93 16.52 -6.60
C LYS A 44 21.57 17.08 -7.01
N SER A 45 21.40 17.41 -8.29
CA SER A 45 20.13 17.90 -8.83
C SER A 45 19.01 16.86 -8.70
N ILE A 46 19.30 15.60 -9.04
CA ILE A 46 18.34 14.49 -8.93
C ILE A 46 17.99 14.23 -7.46
N CYS A 47 19.01 14.08 -6.60
CA CYS A 47 18.80 13.79 -5.18
C CYS A 47 18.12 14.93 -4.40
N LYS A 48 18.25 16.19 -4.85
CA LYS A 48 17.58 17.33 -4.19
C LYS A 48 16.06 17.18 -4.15
N LYS A 49 15.46 16.43 -5.07
CA LYS A 49 14.02 16.20 -5.14
C LYS A 49 13.53 15.02 -4.28
N THR A 50 14.45 14.30 -3.64
CA THR A 50 14.10 13.14 -2.80
C THR A 50 13.86 13.58 -1.34
N PRO A 51 13.04 12.85 -0.56
CA PRO A 51 12.80 13.15 0.86
C PRO A 51 14.08 13.16 1.71
N TYR A 52 15.09 12.37 1.34
CA TYR A 52 16.38 12.31 2.03
C TYR A 52 17.56 12.56 1.06
N PRO A 53 17.82 13.82 0.66
CA PRO A 53 18.80 14.14 -0.39
C PRO A 53 20.22 13.65 -0.10
N GLN A 54 20.65 13.73 1.16
CA GLN A 54 22.00 13.29 1.56
C GLN A 54 22.15 11.77 1.50
N VAL A 55 21.09 11.03 1.84
CA VAL A 55 21.04 9.57 1.76
C VAL A 55 21.11 9.15 0.29
N CYS A 56 20.29 9.76 -0.58
CA CYS A 56 20.32 9.55 -2.03
C CYS A 56 21.73 9.79 -2.59
N PHE A 57 22.33 10.94 -2.27
CA PHE A 57 23.65 11.30 -2.77
C PHE A 57 24.73 10.30 -2.34
N ASN A 58 24.69 9.86 -1.07
CA ASN A 58 25.65 8.88 -0.54
C ASN A 58 25.49 7.50 -1.20
N SER A 59 24.25 7.02 -1.40
CA SER A 59 23.96 5.75 -2.07
C SER A 59 24.47 5.69 -3.51
N SER A 60 24.51 6.83 -4.19
CA SER A 60 24.93 6.93 -5.59
C SER A 60 26.39 7.37 -5.80
N LYS A 61 27.21 7.41 -4.73
CA LYS A 61 28.63 7.77 -4.85
C LYS A 61 29.42 6.80 -5.72
N LEU A 62 29.12 5.50 -5.67
CA LEU A 62 29.80 4.49 -6.51
C LEU A 62 29.64 4.77 -8.01
N SER A 63 28.53 5.36 -8.41
CA SER A 63 28.17 5.69 -9.81
C SER A 63 29.10 6.72 -10.43
N ILE A 64 29.65 7.59 -9.58
CA ILE A 64 30.66 8.58 -9.94
C ILE A 64 31.99 7.87 -10.20
N SER A 65 32.34 6.85 -9.42
CA SER A 65 33.58 6.08 -9.54
C SER A 65 33.64 5.18 -10.78
N ILE A 66 32.49 4.69 -11.28
CA ILE A 66 32.41 3.78 -12.45
C ILE A 66 32.09 4.48 -13.79
N ASN A 67 32.14 5.82 -13.80
CA ASN A 67 31.97 6.65 -15.01
C ASN A 67 30.67 6.44 -15.81
N ILE A 68 29.59 5.95 -15.18
CA ILE A 68 28.27 5.86 -15.83
C ILE A 68 27.67 7.27 -15.99
N ASN A 69 26.95 7.53 -17.08
CA ASN A 69 26.20 8.79 -17.24
C ASN A 69 24.99 8.77 -16.31
N PRO A 70 24.81 9.78 -15.44
CA PRO A 70 23.69 9.83 -14.52
C PRO A 70 22.38 10.03 -15.30
N ASN A 71 21.60 8.97 -15.39
CA ASN A 71 20.19 9.01 -15.77
C ASN A 71 19.38 8.58 -14.54
N ILE A 72 18.17 9.12 -14.38
CA ILE A 72 17.28 8.87 -13.25
C ILE A 72 17.02 7.38 -13.03
N ILE A 73 16.88 6.58 -14.09
CA ILE A 73 16.69 5.12 -14.00
C ILE A 73 17.91 4.44 -13.36
N ASN A 74 19.13 4.82 -13.75
CA ASN A 74 20.35 4.25 -13.20
C ASN A 74 20.50 4.59 -11.71
N ILE A 75 20.17 5.83 -11.34
CA ILE A 75 20.22 6.30 -9.95
C ILE A 75 19.14 5.60 -9.11
N LEU A 76 17.94 5.42 -9.66
CA LEU A 76 16.86 4.67 -9.04
C LEU A 76 17.25 3.21 -8.80
N LEU A 77 17.76 2.51 -9.81
CA LEU A 77 18.21 1.11 -9.67
C LEU A 77 19.32 0.97 -8.61
N GLN A 78 20.23 1.94 -8.52
CA GLN A 78 21.28 1.95 -7.50
C GLN A 78 20.72 2.22 -6.11
N SER A 79 19.79 3.18 -5.99
CA SER A 79 19.10 3.45 -4.73
C SER A 79 18.35 2.22 -4.23
N LEU A 80 17.67 1.49 -5.13
CA LEU A 80 17.02 0.22 -4.83
C LEU A 80 18.01 -0.86 -4.42
N GLN A 81 19.14 -0.98 -5.11
CA GLN A 81 20.18 -1.94 -4.73
C GLN A 81 20.71 -1.68 -3.32
N VAL A 82 20.91 -0.41 -2.96
CA VAL A 82 21.30 -0.02 -1.59
C VAL A 82 20.17 -0.31 -0.60
N ALA A 83 18.92 0.01 -0.95
CA ALA A 83 17.76 -0.31 -0.12
C ALA A 83 17.63 -1.81 0.16
N ILE A 84 17.86 -2.67 -0.85
CA ILE A 84 17.89 -4.13 -0.71
C ILE A 84 19.03 -4.57 0.23
N SER A 85 20.22 -4.00 0.06
CA SER A 85 21.38 -4.30 0.90
C SER A 85 21.13 -3.93 2.37
N GLU A 86 20.71 -2.69 2.66
CA GLU A 86 20.41 -2.25 4.03
C GLU A 86 19.23 -3.02 4.63
N SER A 87 18.20 -3.29 3.84
CA SER A 87 17.06 -4.12 4.27
C SER A 87 17.47 -5.56 4.61
N THR A 88 18.48 -6.10 3.92
CA THR A 88 19.01 -7.43 4.21
C THR A 88 19.80 -7.43 5.52
N LYS A 89 20.59 -6.38 5.78
CA LYS A 89 21.29 -6.22 7.07
C LYS A 89 20.29 -6.10 8.22
N LEU A 90 19.29 -5.24 8.08
CA LEU A 90 18.23 -5.05 9.07
C LEU A 90 17.51 -6.37 9.37
N PHE A 91 17.22 -7.18 8.35
CA PHE A 91 16.62 -8.51 8.57
C PHE A 91 17.49 -9.41 9.46
N TYR A 92 18.82 -9.41 9.28
CA TYR A 92 19.71 -10.15 10.17
C TYR A 92 19.78 -9.55 11.58
N GLU A 93 19.76 -8.23 11.71
CA GLU A 93 19.74 -7.55 13.01
C GLU A 93 18.48 -7.90 13.82
N LEU A 94 17.29 -7.84 13.18
CA LEU A 94 16.02 -8.19 13.81
C LEU A 94 15.99 -9.65 14.28
N ASN A 95 16.46 -10.59 13.45
CA ASN A 95 16.51 -12.02 13.82
C ASN A 95 17.46 -12.30 15.00
N ASN A 96 18.55 -11.54 15.13
CA ASN A 96 19.52 -11.72 16.21
C ASN A 96 19.16 -10.96 17.50
N ALA A 97 18.19 -10.05 17.46
CA ALA A 97 17.86 -9.19 18.59
C ALA A 97 16.95 -9.84 19.64
N GLY A 98 16.34 -11.00 19.33
CA GLY A 98 15.37 -11.68 20.19
C GLY A 98 15.72 -11.73 21.68
N PRO A 99 16.94 -12.15 22.08
CA PRO A 99 17.32 -12.21 23.50
C PRO A 99 17.37 -10.86 24.23
N ASN A 100 17.44 -9.75 23.50
CA ASN A 100 17.63 -8.40 24.04
C ASN A 100 16.39 -7.50 23.90
N ILE A 101 15.28 -8.07 23.43
CA ILE A 101 13.97 -7.41 23.31
C ILE A 101 12.99 -8.11 24.23
N ILE A 102 12.32 -7.34 25.09
CA ILE A 102 11.27 -7.80 25.99
C ILE A 102 9.94 -7.33 25.41
N GLU A 103 9.18 -8.27 24.85
CA GLU A 103 7.89 -8.01 24.23
C GLU A 103 6.80 -7.84 25.29
N SER A 104 6.17 -6.66 25.36
CA SER A 104 4.95 -6.47 26.17
C SER A 104 3.69 -6.96 25.45
N LYS A 105 3.75 -6.99 24.12
CA LYS A 105 2.74 -7.53 23.21
C LYS A 105 3.34 -8.70 22.43
N ARG A 106 2.62 -9.83 22.40
CA ARG A 106 3.06 -11.08 21.78
C ARG A 106 3.34 -10.87 20.29
N GLY A 107 4.56 -11.21 19.88
CA GLY A 107 4.96 -11.24 18.47
C GLY A 107 5.31 -9.86 17.90
N ALA A 108 5.64 -8.87 18.73
CA ALA A 108 6.08 -7.55 18.28
C ALA A 108 7.35 -7.60 17.40
N LEU A 109 8.36 -8.39 17.79
CA LEU A 109 9.56 -8.62 16.98
C LEU A 109 9.25 -9.54 15.78
N GLN A 110 8.33 -10.48 15.95
CA GLN A 110 7.88 -11.34 14.85
C GLN A 110 7.20 -10.52 13.75
N ASP A 111 6.39 -9.52 14.11
CA ASP A 111 5.79 -8.56 13.16
C ASP A 111 6.85 -7.89 12.32
N CYS A 112 7.87 -7.31 12.96
CA CYS A 112 9.00 -6.72 12.25
C CYS A 112 9.72 -7.68 11.31
N ASN A 113 9.96 -8.93 11.73
CA ASN A 113 10.62 -9.93 10.90
C ASN A 113 9.81 -10.28 9.64
N GLU A 114 8.51 -10.53 9.79
CA GLU A 114 7.60 -10.84 8.68
C GLU A 114 7.42 -9.66 7.73
N LEU A 115 7.20 -8.46 8.28
CA LEU A 115 7.09 -7.21 7.53
C LEU A 115 8.38 -6.89 6.77
N GLN A 116 9.54 -7.10 7.41
CA GLN A 116 10.84 -6.89 6.76
C GLN A 116 11.10 -7.90 5.63
N GLN A 117 10.69 -9.16 5.80
CA GLN A 117 10.75 -10.15 4.73
C GLN A 117 9.85 -9.77 3.55
N SER A 118 8.63 -9.27 3.79
CA SER A 118 7.73 -8.73 2.78
C SER A 118 8.35 -7.54 2.04
N THR A 119 8.98 -6.62 2.78
CA THR A 119 9.71 -5.46 2.22
C THR A 119 10.83 -5.91 1.29
N LEU A 120 11.64 -6.90 1.69
CA LEU A 120 12.71 -7.43 0.84
C LEU A 120 12.19 -8.03 -0.47
N THR A 121 11.07 -8.75 -0.41
CA THR A 121 10.40 -9.29 -1.61
C THR A 121 9.92 -8.15 -2.52
N SER A 122 9.27 -7.15 -1.95
CA SER A 122 8.77 -5.97 -2.67
C SER A 122 9.89 -5.20 -3.36
N LEU A 123 11.01 -4.94 -2.65
CA LEU A 123 12.18 -4.27 -3.21
C LEU A 123 12.80 -5.03 -4.39
N LYS A 124 12.96 -6.36 -4.25
CA LYS A 124 13.51 -7.21 -5.32
C LYS A 124 12.61 -7.23 -6.55
N ARG A 125 11.28 -7.29 -6.35
CA ARG A 125 10.29 -7.21 -7.43
C ARG A 125 10.34 -5.86 -8.13
N SER A 126 10.38 -4.75 -7.39
CA SER A 126 10.53 -3.41 -7.97
C SER A 126 11.82 -3.29 -8.80
N PHE A 127 12.95 -3.77 -8.29
CA PHE A 127 14.22 -3.78 -9.02
C PHE A 127 14.13 -4.57 -10.32
N SER A 128 13.58 -5.79 -10.29
CA SER A 128 13.37 -6.62 -11.48
C SER A 128 12.41 -5.98 -12.48
N GLY A 129 11.38 -5.28 -12.01
CA GLY A 129 10.42 -4.57 -12.85
C GLY A 129 11.08 -3.44 -13.62
N ILE A 130 11.74 -2.53 -12.89
CA ILE A 130 12.39 -1.32 -13.45
C ILE A 130 13.53 -1.69 -14.41
N SER A 131 14.34 -2.70 -14.07
CA SER A 131 15.44 -3.15 -14.93
C SER A 131 14.98 -3.71 -16.28
N SER A 132 13.75 -4.25 -16.37
CA SER A 132 13.20 -4.76 -17.62
C SER A 132 12.62 -3.70 -18.56
N SER A 133 12.60 -2.42 -18.15
CA SER A 133 12.09 -1.27 -18.94
C SER A 133 10.63 -1.38 -19.42
N ASP A 134 9.83 -2.21 -18.78
CA ASP A 134 8.39 -2.36 -19.04
C ASP A 134 7.59 -1.34 -18.22
N SER A 135 6.82 -0.48 -18.90
CA SER A 135 6.01 0.56 -18.25
C SER A 135 4.96 0.02 -17.30
N GLY A 136 4.40 -1.17 -17.56
CA GLY A 136 3.42 -1.81 -16.64
C GLY A 136 4.07 -2.15 -15.30
N LYS A 137 5.32 -2.60 -15.33
CA LYS A 137 6.08 -2.96 -14.13
C LYS A 137 6.58 -1.76 -13.32
N LEU A 138 6.49 -0.54 -13.86
CA LEU A 138 6.78 0.68 -13.10
C LEU A 138 5.64 1.03 -12.13
N ILE A 139 4.38 0.81 -12.55
CA ILE A 139 3.20 1.02 -11.69
C ILE A 139 3.25 0.03 -10.52
N ASP A 140 3.49 -1.25 -10.80
CA ASP A 140 3.64 -2.27 -9.76
C ASP A 140 4.81 -1.94 -8.81
N ALA A 141 5.90 -1.37 -9.31
CA ALA A 141 7.02 -0.95 -8.47
C ALA A 141 6.62 0.13 -7.45
N ARG A 142 5.74 1.08 -7.81
CA ARG A 142 5.20 2.08 -6.87
C ARG A 142 4.32 1.43 -5.81
N THR A 143 3.44 0.50 -6.19
CA THR A 143 2.62 -0.28 -5.26
C THR A 143 3.49 -1.05 -4.25
N TYR A 144 4.52 -1.75 -4.74
CA TYR A 144 5.43 -2.53 -3.90
C TYR A 144 6.25 -1.65 -2.93
N LEU A 145 6.75 -0.50 -3.38
CA LEU A 145 7.51 0.40 -2.51
C LEU A 145 6.62 1.13 -1.50
N SER A 146 5.36 1.46 -1.85
CA SER A 146 4.39 2.01 -0.89
C SER A 146 4.05 0.99 0.19
N ALA A 147 3.84 -0.28 -0.19
CA ALA A 147 3.64 -1.36 0.77
C ALA A 147 4.86 -1.57 1.68
N ALA A 148 6.08 -1.45 1.16
CA ALA A 148 7.29 -1.48 1.98
C ALA A 148 7.32 -0.33 3.00
N LEU A 149 6.98 0.91 2.61
CA LEU A 149 6.91 2.03 3.56
C LEU A 149 5.81 1.83 4.61
N THR A 150 4.72 1.15 4.28
CA THR A 150 3.69 0.76 5.26
C THR A 150 4.26 -0.23 6.29
N ASN A 151 4.99 -1.26 5.83
CA ASN A 151 5.63 -2.25 6.71
C ASN A 151 6.55 -1.61 7.77
N LYS A 152 7.27 -0.54 7.39
CA LYS A 152 8.09 0.27 8.32
C LYS A 152 7.27 0.76 9.51
N ILE A 153 6.11 1.35 9.25
CA ILE A 153 5.27 1.98 10.28
C ILE A 153 4.77 0.93 11.26
N THR A 154 4.16 -0.14 10.76
CA THR A 154 3.65 -1.22 11.60
C THR A 154 4.75 -1.90 12.43
N CYS A 155 5.95 -2.07 11.86
CA CYS A 155 7.10 -2.58 12.60
C CYS A 155 7.53 -1.62 13.72
N LEU A 156 7.61 -0.31 13.46
CA LEU A 156 7.96 0.68 14.48
C LEU A 156 6.93 0.73 15.62
N GLU A 157 5.64 0.66 15.31
CA GLU A 157 4.57 0.59 16.32
C GLU A 157 4.66 -0.67 17.17
N SER A 158 4.97 -1.80 16.56
CA SER A 158 5.19 -3.06 17.26
C SER A 158 6.39 -2.97 18.20
N LEU A 159 7.53 -2.46 17.73
CA LEU A 159 8.73 -2.23 18.55
C LEU A 159 8.51 -1.19 19.64
N ASP A 160 7.66 -0.19 19.41
CA ASP A 160 7.39 0.82 20.42
C ASP A 160 6.69 0.23 21.65
N SER A 161 5.83 -0.77 21.43
CA SER A 161 5.23 -1.53 22.54
C SER A 161 6.24 -2.37 23.33
N ALA A 162 7.40 -2.70 22.75
CA ALA A 162 8.43 -3.51 23.42
C ALA A 162 9.32 -2.68 24.36
N SER A 163 10.21 -3.37 25.07
CA SER A 163 11.27 -2.78 25.91
C SER A 163 12.58 -3.56 25.76
N GLY A 164 13.67 -3.11 26.41
CA GLY A 164 14.98 -3.77 26.37
C GLY A 164 16.09 -2.89 25.79
N THR A 165 17.34 -3.34 25.92
CA THR A 165 18.54 -2.56 25.58
C THR A 165 18.71 -2.31 24.09
N MET A 166 18.14 -3.19 23.25
CA MET A 166 18.24 -3.09 21.79
C MET A 166 17.05 -2.37 21.14
N LYS A 167 16.00 -1.99 21.89
CA LYS A 167 14.79 -1.36 21.32
C LYS A 167 15.14 -0.15 20.45
N GLN A 168 15.82 0.84 21.03
CA GLN A 168 16.12 2.09 20.33
C GLN A 168 17.06 1.86 19.14
N VAL A 169 18.04 0.97 19.30
CA VAL A 169 18.99 0.61 18.24
C VAL A 169 18.24 0.04 17.03
N LEU A 170 17.30 -0.88 17.25
CA LEU A 170 16.49 -1.44 16.18
C LEU A 170 15.58 -0.40 15.54
N MET A 171 14.92 0.45 16.34
CA MET A 171 14.06 1.52 15.81
C MET A 171 14.87 2.46 14.90
N ASP A 172 16.08 2.85 15.32
CA ASP A 172 16.98 3.68 14.53
C ASP A 172 17.46 2.95 13.25
N SER A 173 17.79 1.66 13.34
CA SER A 173 18.14 0.82 12.18
C SER A 173 16.99 0.73 11.16
N VAL A 174 15.75 0.54 11.64
CA VAL A 174 14.54 0.55 10.80
C VAL A 174 14.41 1.92 10.13
N ILE A 175 14.38 3.01 10.90
CA ILE A 175 14.23 4.37 10.36
C ILE A 175 15.30 4.66 9.30
N ASN A 176 16.57 4.34 9.57
CA ASN A 176 17.66 4.61 8.65
C ASN A 176 17.58 3.77 7.36
N THR A 177 17.22 2.49 7.48
CA THR A 177 17.05 1.60 6.32
C THR A 177 15.96 2.11 5.38
N TYR A 178 14.81 2.51 5.92
CA TYR A 178 13.66 2.92 5.11
C TYR A 178 13.81 4.31 4.46
N LYS A 179 14.82 5.12 4.85
CA LYS A 179 15.19 6.33 4.08
C LYS A 179 15.60 5.99 2.65
N HIS A 180 16.26 4.86 2.43
CA HIS A 180 16.62 4.38 1.09
C HIS A 180 15.40 3.94 0.28
N VAL A 181 14.42 3.31 0.94
CA VAL A 181 13.15 2.90 0.32
C VAL A 181 12.36 4.13 -0.11
N SER A 182 12.23 5.11 0.78
CA SER A 182 11.51 6.38 0.52
C SER A 182 12.12 7.15 -0.65
N ASN A 183 13.44 7.32 -0.70
CA ASN A 183 14.11 7.94 -1.85
C ASN A 183 13.87 7.16 -3.16
N SER A 184 13.83 5.83 -3.09
CA SER A 184 13.59 4.99 -4.27
C SER A 184 12.16 5.19 -4.80
N LEU A 185 11.17 5.29 -3.91
CA LEU A 185 9.79 5.59 -4.28
C LEU A 185 9.66 7.00 -4.90
N SER A 186 10.25 8.03 -4.28
CA SER A 186 10.14 9.41 -4.77
C SER A 186 10.78 9.63 -6.15
N MET A 187 11.72 8.77 -6.54
CA MET A 187 12.37 8.83 -7.86
C MET A 187 11.59 8.11 -8.96
N LEU A 188 10.56 7.33 -8.63
CA LEU A 188 9.68 6.75 -9.64
C LEU A 188 8.82 7.86 -10.25
N PRO A 189 8.68 7.91 -11.59
CA PRO A 189 7.78 8.85 -12.22
C PRO A 189 6.37 8.64 -11.66
N GLN A 190 5.66 9.72 -11.35
CA GLN A 190 4.23 9.59 -11.07
C GLN A 190 3.51 9.12 -12.34
N PRO A 191 2.46 8.29 -12.22
CA PRO A 191 1.63 7.97 -13.36
C PRO A 191 1.15 9.28 -14.00
N GLU A 192 1.36 9.46 -15.31
CA GLU A 192 0.82 10.63 -16.00
C GLU A 192 -0.70 10.64 -15.82
N LYS A 193 -1.27 11.77 -15.36
CA LYS A 193 -2.72 11.98 -15.32
C LYS A 193 -3.28 11.65 -16.69
N ARG A 194 -3.99 10.53 -16.81
CA ARG A 194 -4.52 10.07 -18.09
C ARG A 194 -5.62 11.03 -18.49
N ALA A 195 -5.31 11.98 -19.38
CA ALA A 195 -6.31 12.83 -19.97
C ALA A 195 -7.44 11.96 -20.54
N LEU A 196 -8.69 12.24 -20.13
CA LEU A 196 -9.93 11.61 -20.58
C LEU A 196 -10.04 11.66 -22.12
N LYS A 197 -9.33 10.77 -22.81
CA LYS A 197 -9.50 10.55 -24.24
C LYS A 197 -10.56 9.47 -24.38
N GLY A 198 -11.72 9.90 -24.86
CA GLY A 198 -13.00 9.20 -24.84
C GLY A 198 -12.95 7.70 -25.11
N HIS A 199 -13.92 7.02 -24.50
CA HIS A 199 -14.24 5.61 -24.61
C HIS A 199 -14.08 5.09 -26.04
N LYS A 200 -12.88 4.60 -26.35
CA LYS A 200 -12.64 3.73 -27.49
C LYS A 200 -12.15 2.43 -26.89
N ASN A 201 -12.98 1.40 -26.99
CA ASN A 201 -12.67 -0.01 -26.81
C ASN A 201 -11.16 -0.26 -26.84
N ARG A 202 -10.53 -0.20 -25.66
CA ARG A 202 -9.12 -0.53 -25.55
C ARG A 202 -9.04 -2.03 -25.76
N ARG A 203 -8.36 -2.42 -26.83
CA ARG A 203 -7.89 -3.79 -27.00
C ARG A 203 -7.19 -4.19 -25.71
N LEU A 204 -7.57 -5.33 -25.14
CA LEU A 204 -6.83 -6.02 -24.09
C LEU A 204 -5.34 -5.89 -24.43
N ILE A 205 -4.63 -5.04 -23.69
CA ILE A 205 -3.19 -5.16 -23.60
C ILE A 205 -2.97 -6.50 -22.91
N ASP A 206 -2.05 -7.30 -23.44
CA ASP A 206 -1.62 -8.65 -23.04
C ASP A 206 -1.12 -8.76 -21.57
N ALA A 207 -1.81 -8.15 -20.62
CA ALA A 207 -1.62 -8.35 -19.20
C ALA A 207 -2.46 -9.56 -18.78
N LEU A 208 -1.76 -10.66 -18.50
CA LEU A 208 -2.26 -11.89 -17.87
C LEU A 208 -2.89 -12.96 -18.79
N THR A 209 -2.22 -13.32 -19.90
CA THR A 209 -2.53 -14.51 -20.71
C THR A 209 -2.45 -15.86 -19.95
N TRP A 210 -2.03 -15.89 -18.68
CA TRP A 210 -1.85 -17.11 -17.88
C TRP A 210 -3.09 -17.55 -17.10
N LEU A 211 -4.17 -16.75 -17.06
CA LEU A 211 -5.46 -17.20 -16.55
C LEU A 211 -6.32 -17.71 -17.70
N SER A 212 -6.04 -18.95 -18.10
CA SER A 212 -6.82 -19.74 -19.05
C SER A 212 -8.32 -19.54 -18.85
N SER A 213 -9.05 -19.36 -19.95
CA SER A 213 -10.51 -19.27 -20.03
C SER A 213 -11.25 -20.41 -19.29
N ASN A 214 -10.59 -21.55 -19.06
CA ASN A 214 -11.17 -22.66 -18.29
C ASN A 214 -11.33 -22.36 -16.78
N ASN A 215 -10.54 -21.45 -16.20
CA ASN A 215 -10.67 -21.08 -14.78
C ASN A 215 -11.78 -20.04 -14.52
N ARG A 216 -12.26 -19.34 -15.56
CA ARG A 216 -13.39 -18.39 -15.45
C ARG A 216 -14.73 -19.10 -15.21
N ARG A 217 -14.93 -20.28 -15.80
CA ARG A 217 -16.18 -21.04 -15.70
C ARG A 217 -16.29 -21.87 -14.41
N ARG A 218 -15.15 -22.31 -13.87
CA ARG A 218 -15.07 -23.11 -12.64
C ARG A 218 -15.58 -22.39 -11.38
N PHE A 219 -15.54 -21.06 -11.36
CA PHE A 219 -15.89 -20.26 -10.19
C PHE A 219 -17.40 -20.03 -10.00
N LEU A 220 -18.21 -20.27 -11.04
CA LEU A 220 -19.63 -19.88 -11.04
C LEU A 220 -20.61 -21.06 -10.95
N GLU A 221 -20.21 -22.29 -11.28
CA GLU A 221 -21.21 -23.35 -11.59
C GLU A 221 -21.01 -24.75 -10.99
N SER A 222 -19.91 -25.11 -10.30
CA SER A 222 -19.84 -26.48 -9.73
C SER A 222 -18.80 -26.69 -8.62
N THR A 223 -19.24 -27.22 -7.47
CA THR A 223 -18.41 -27.73 -6.36
C THR A 223 -17.97 -29.20 -6.56
N ASP A 224 -18.42 -29.86 -7.63
CA ASP A 224 -18.19 -31.28 -7.96
C ASP A 224 -16.89 -31.55 -8.79
N ASP A 225 -15.92 -30.63 -8.81
CA ASP A 225 -14.66 -30.82 -9.54
C ASP A 225 -13.58 -31.46 -8.64
N ASP A 226 -12.81 -32.42 -9.16
CA ASP A 226 -11.76 -33.22 -8.48
C ASP A 226 -10.61 -32.36 -7.87
N GLY A 227 -10.64 -31.04 -8.05
CA GLY A 227 -9.62 -30.08 -7.60
C GLY A 227 -10.01 -29.16 -6.43
N VAL A 228 -11.24 -29.24 -5.91
CA VAL A 228 -11.70 -28.40 -4.79
C VAL A 228 -11.35 -29.03 -3.45
N ILE A 229 -10.76 -28.25 -2.55
CA ILE A 229 -10.50 -28.69 -1.17
C ILE A 229 -11.71 -28.35 -0.32
N VAL A 230 -12.44 -29.36 0.16
CA VAL A 230 -13.64 -29.15 1.00
C VAL A 230 -13.26 -29.17 2.47
N VAL A 231 -13.67 -28.14 3.19
CA VAL A 231 -13.61 -28.01 4.66
C VAL A 231 -15.03 -28.08 5.20
N ALA A 232 -15.27 -28.93 6.19
CA ALA A 232 -16.57 -29.00 6.85
C ALA A 232 -16.40 -29.35 8.34
N ALA A 233 -16.93 -28.51 9.22
CA ALA A 233 -16.88 -28.72 10.67
C ALA A 233 -17.57 -30.02 11.13
N ASP A 234 -18.52 -30.53 10.36
CA ASP A 234 -19.27 -31.77 10.61
C ASP A 234 -18.51 -33.05 10.20
N GLY A 235 -17.30 -32.92 9.63
CA GLY A 235 -16.47 -34.03 9.16
C GLY A 235 -16.86 -34.60 7.79
N THR A 236 -17.79 -33.97 7.06
CA THR A 236 -18.16 -34.40 5.69
C THR A 236 -17.18 -33.89 4.61
N GLY A 237 -16.28 -32.99 4.98
CA GLY A 237 -15.22 -32.47 4.12
C GLY A 237 -13.92 -33.28 4.23
N LYS A 238 -12.93 -32.92 3.42
CA LYS A 238 -11.58 -33.50 3.50
C LYS A 238 -10.86 -33.08 4.77
N PHE A 239 -11.10 -31.84 5.22
CA PHE A 239 -10.56 -31.28 6.45
C PHE A 239 -11.68 -30.76 7.33
N SER A 240 -11.46 -30.75 8.65
CA SER A 240 -12.36 -30.15 9.63
C SER A 240 -12.03 -28.70 9.94
N THR A 241 -10.82 -28.25 9.59
CA THR A 241 -10.35 -26.88 9.84
C THR A 241 -9.81 -26.24 8.56
N ILE A 242 -9.88 -24.91 8.50
CA ILE A 242 -9.38 -24.12 7.37
C ILE A 242 -7.85 -24.10 7.39
N ASN A 243 -7.22 -24.03 8.58
CA ASN A 243 -5.75 -24.10 8.69
C ASN A 243 -5.16 -25.39 8.09
N GLU A 244 -5.81 -26.55 8.26
CA GLU A 244 -5.37 -27.80 7.61
C GLU A 244 -5.46 -27.74 6.09
N ALA A 245 -6.55 -27.18 5.56
CA ALA A 245 -6.72 -26.99 4.11
C ALA A 245 -5.68 -26.03 3.53
N ILE A 246 -5.39 -24.93 4.23
CA ILE A 246 -4.33 -23.99 3.85
C ILE A 246 -2.97 -24.67 3.87
N ASN A 247 -2.64 -25.44 4.90
CA ASN A 247 -1.39 -26.18 4.98
C ASN A 247 -1.25 -27.18 3.81
N PHE A 248 -2.33 -27.85 3.45
CA PHE A 248 -2.37 -28.79 2.32
C PHE A 248 -2.24 -28.12 0.94
N ALA A 249 -2.74 -26.90 0.77
CA ALA A 249 -2.70 -26.18 -0.52
C ALA A 249 -1.26 -26.03 -1.06
N PRO A 250 -1.04 -26.03 -2.39
CA PRO A 250 0.29 -25.86 -2.97
C PRO A 250 0.90 -24.48 -2.67
N ASN A 251 2.21 -24.44 -2.46
CA ASN A 251 2.95 -23.19 -2.30
C ASN A 251 3.26 -22.57 -3.67
N ASN A 252 3.22 -21.23 -3.76
CA ASN A 252 3.54 -20.44 -4.94
C ASN A 252 2.80 -20.89 -6.20
N SER A 253 1.53 -21.32 -6.02
CA SER A 253 0.71 -21.80 -7.12
C SER A 253 0.42 -20.67 -8.10
N TYR A 254 0.61 -20.96 -9.38
CA TYR A 254 0.17 -20.08 -10.46
C TYR A 254 -1.35 -20.19 -10.72
N GLY A 255 -1.95 -21.34 -10.39
CA GLY A 255 -3.39 -21.55 -10.52
C GLY A 255 -4.13 -21.21 -9.24
N ARG A 256 -5.44 -20.96 -9.36
CA ARG A 256 -6.33 -20.84 -8.21
C ARG A 256 -6.42 -22.17 -7.47
N THR A 257 -6.26 -22.12 -6.15
CA THR A 257 -6.61 -23.24 -5.26
C THR A 257 -7.89 -22.87 -4.52
N ILE A 258 -8.98 -23.57 -4.84
CA ILE A 258 -10.29 -23.31 -4.22
C ILE A 258 -10.41 -24.16 -2.98
N ILE A 259 -10.65 -23.49 -1.85
CA ILE A 259 -11.02 -24.09 -0.58
C ILE A 259 -12.47 -23.72 -0.33
N TYR A 260 -13.35 -24.72 -0.47
CA TYR A 260 -14.77 -24.59 -0.21
C TYR A 260 -15.02 -24.90 1.28
N VAL A 261 -15.50 -23.90 2.01
CA VAL A 261 -15.75 -23.95 3.45
C VAL A 261 -17.26 -24.04 3.62
N LYS A 262 -17.74 -25.21 4.04
CA LYS A 262 -19.18 -25.41 4.26
C LYS A 262 -19.68 -24.59 5.44
N GLU A 263 -21.00 -24.43 5.51
CA GLU A 263 -21.70 -23.84 6.65
C GLU A 263 -21.17 -24.37 8.00
N GLY A 264 -21.08 -23.47 8.98
CA GLY A 264 -20.52 -23.76 10.28
C GLY A 264 -19.75 -22.59 10.88
N ILE A 265 -19.43 -22.75 12.17
CA ILE A 265 -18.61 -21.81 12.93
C ILE A 265 -17.22 -22.42 13.10
N TYR A 266 -16.22 -21.75 12.53
CA TYR A 266 -14.82 -22.11 12.55
C TYR A 266 -14.09 -21.19 13.54
N GLU A 267 -13.93 -21.64 14.78
CA GLU A 267 -13.22 -20.89 15.83
C GLU A 267 -11.71 -21.12 15.71
N GLU A 268 -11.08 -20.39 14.80
CA GLU A 268 -9.65 -20.44 14.54
C GLU A 268 -9.11 -19.10 14.05
N ASN A 269 -7.85 -18.78 14.41
CA ASN A 269 -7.11 -17.71 13.74
C ASN A 269 -6.42 -18.31 12.51
N VAL A 270 -6.78 -17.84 11.33
CA VAL A 270 -6.28 -18.34 10.03
C VAL A 270 -5.26 -17.38 9.46
N GLU A 271 -4.14 -17.92 8.98
CA GLU A 271 -3.10 -17.16 8.29
C GLU A 271 -2.90 -17.70 6.87
N ILE A 272 -2.99 -16.82 5.88
CA ILE A 272 -2.61 -17.08 4.48
C ILE A 272 -1.22 -16.48 4.27
N PRO A 273 -0.14 -17.25 4.46
CA PRO A 273 1.21 -16.72 4.37
C PRO A 273 1.56 -16.31 2.93
N ASN A 274 2.59 -15.49 2.77
CA ASN A 274 2.98 -14.91 1.48
C ASN A 274 3.31 -15.93 0.38
N TYR A 275 3.70 -17.15 0.76
CA TYR A 275 4.00 -18.25 -0.16
C TYR A 275 2.77 -19.09 -0.53
N LYS A 276 1.57 -18.78 -0.01
CA LYS A 276 0.29 -19.41 -0.39
C LYS A 276 -0.47 -18.46 -1.33
N THR A 277 -0.01 -18.35 -2.57
CA THR A 277 -0.59 -17.46 -3.59
C THR A 277 -1.85 -18.06 -4.22
N ASN A 278 -2.75 -17.20 -4.71
CA ASN A 278 -3.96 -17.56 -5.44
C ASN A 278 -4.91 -18.52 -4.69
N ILE A 279 -4.97 -18.40 -3.36
CA ILE A 279 -5.96 -19.10 -2.54
C ILE A 279 -7.33 -18.43 -2.72
N VAL A 280 -8.37 -19.25 -2.84
CA VAL A 280 -9.76 -18.80 -2.87
C VAL A 280 -10.52 -19.45 -1.73
N LEU A 281 -11.07 -18.67 -0.80
CA LEU A 281 -12.04 -19.15 0.17
C LEU A 281 -13.46 -18.92 -0.37
N LEU A 282 -14.23 -20.00 -0.48
CA LEU A 282 -15.62 -19.95 -0.92
C LEU A 282 -16.49 -20.53 0.20
N GLY A 283 -17.40 -19.73 0.77
CA GLY A 283 -18.36 -20.22 1.76
C GLY A 283 -19.72 -20.61 1.16
N ASP A 284 -20.60 -21.17 1.99
CA ASP A 284 -22.00 -21.46 1.66
C ASP A 284 -22.92 -20.22 1.71
N GLY A 285 -22.42 -19.11 2.23
CA GLY A 285 -23.17 -17.90 2.56
C GLY A 285 -22.53 -17.20 3.74
N SER A 286 -22.45 -15.87 3.70
CA SER A 286 -21.85 -15.09 4.80
C SER A 286 -22.69 -15.11 6.09
N ASP A 287 -23.95 -15.51 6.00
CA ASP A 287 -24.87 -15.72 7.11
C ASP A 287 -24.72 -17.09 7.79
N VAL A 288 -24.12 -18.08 7.11
CA VAL A 288 -24.01 -19.47 7.60
C VAL A 288 -22.57 -19.99 7.73
N THR A 289 -21.60 -19.36 7.07
CA THR A 289 -20.17 -19.73 7.14
C THR A 289 -19.38 -18.64 7.85
N LEU A 290 -18.89 -18.92 9.07
CA LEU A 290 -18.24 -17.94 9.92
C LEU A 290 -16.86 -18.41 10.40
N ILE A 291 -15.82 -17.60 10.15
CA ILE A 291 -14.51 -17.72 10.82
C ILE A 291 -14.47 -16.72 11.98
N THR A 292 -14.26 -17.20 13.21
CA THR A 292 -14.30 -16.35 14.42
C THR A 292 -13.07 -16.52 15.31
N GLY A 293 -12.64 -15.42 15.92
CA GLY A 293 -11.50 -15.35 16.85
C GLY A 293 -11.68 -14.18 17.82
N ASN A 294 -10.81 -14.06 18.82
CA ASN A 294 -10.96 -13.06 19.90
C ASN A 294 -9.64 -12.47 20.40
N ARG A 295 -8.60 -12.46 19.56
CA ARG A 295 -7.32 -11.83 19.93
C ARG A 295 -7.49 -10.31 19.96
N SER A 296 -6.86 -9.66 20.93
CA SER A 296 -7.00 -8.22 21.15
C SER A 296 -5.73 -7.62 21.76
N VAL A 297 -5.59 -6.29 21.65
CA VAL A 297 -4.48 -5.56 22.28
C VAL A 297 -4.52 -5.64 23.79
N VAL A 298 -5.72 -5.58 24.41
CA VAL A 298 -5.87 -5.74 25.87
C VAL A 298 -5.36 -7.09 26.33
N ASP A 299 -5.61 -8.16 25.58
CA ASP A 299 -5.16 -9.53 25.91
C ASP A 299 -3.70 -9.81 25.51
N GLY A 300 -2.95 -8.76 25.18
CA GLY A 300 -1.51 -8.80 24.98
C GLY A 300 -1.07 -9.14 23.57
N TRP A 301 -1.93 -9.03 22.56
CA TRP A 301 -1.52 -9.13 21.15
C TRP A 301 -1.16 -7.76 20.58
N THR A 302 -0.37 -7.73 19.50
CA THR A 302 -0.29 -6.51 18.68
C THR A 302 -1.58 -6.37 17.87
N THR A 303 -1.92 -5.15 17.44
CA THR A 303 -3.04 -4.95 16.50
C THR A 303 -2.86 -5.81 15.25
N PHE A 304 -1.63 -5.87 14.70
CA PHE A 304 -1.31 -6.67 13.52
C PHE A 304 -1.60 -8.17 13.70
N ARG A 305 -1.27 -8.76 14.87
CA ARG A 305 -1.52 -10.19 15.15
C ARG A 305 -2.87 -10.50 15.79
N SER A 306 -3.69 -9.47 16.04
CA SER A 306 -5.04 -9.66 16.57
C SER A 306 -6.02 -10.21 15.53
N ALA A 307 -5.65 -10.19 14.24
CA ALA A 307 -6.47 -10.63 13.13
C ALA A 307 -7.03 -12.07 13.29
N THR A 308 -8.34 -12.23 13.12
CA THR A 308 -8.97 -13.55 12.96
C THR A 308 -8.54 -14.20 11.65
N LEU A 309 -8.64 -13.48 10.52
CA LEU A 309 -8.06 -13.86 9.24
C LEU A 309 -6.96 -12.87 8.84
N ALA A 310 -5.75 -13.40 8.62
CA ALA A 310 -4.58 -12.64 8.16
C ALA A 310 -4.16 -13.08 6.76
N VAL A 311 -4.20 -12.18 5.78
CA VAL A 311 -3.89 -12.46 4.37
C VAL A 311 -2.62 -11.76 3.92
N SER A 312 -1.56 -12.56 3.68
CA SER A 312 -0.29 -12.13 3.08
C SER A 312 -0.03 -12.75 1.69
N GLY A 313 -0.82 -13.74 1.28
CA GLY A 313 -0.72 -14.39 -0.03
C GLY A 313 -1.36 -13.57 -1.15
N GLU A 314 -0.57 -13.23 -2.17
CA GLU A 314 -1.02 -12.49 -3.36
C GLU A 314 -2.12 -13.22 -4.14
N GLY A 315 -3.07 -12.46 -4.70
CA GLY A 315 -4.16 -13.01 -5.50
C GLY A 315 -5.24 -13.74 -4.69
N PHE A 316 -5.28 -13.52 -3.37
CA PHE A 316 -6.30 -14.10 -2.50
C PHE A 316 -7.70 -13.59 -2.84
N LEU A 317 -8.67 -14.50 -2.88
CA LEU A 317 -10.08 -14.18 -3.06
C LEU A 317 -10.91 -14.79 -1.92
N ALA A 318 -11.95 -14.09 -1.50
CA ALA A 318 -12.97 -14.64 -0.62
C ALA A 318 -14.37 -14.30 -1.11
N ARG A 319 -15.31 -15.23 -0.94
CA ARG A 319 -16.72 -15.04 -1.31
C ARG A 319 -17.67 -15.79 -0.40
N ASP A 320 -18.83 -15.20 -0.13
CA ASP A 320 -19.96 -15.83 0.56
C ASP A 320 -19.56 -16.39 1.96
N ILE A 321 -18.77 -15.63 2.73
CA ILE A 321 -18.22 -16.04 4.03
C ILE A 321 -18.07 -14.85 4.99
N ALA A 322 -18.21 -15.08 6.29
CA ALA A 322 -18.02 -14.07 7.33
C ALA A 322 -16.71 -14.24 8.13
N PHE A 323 -16.15 -13.11 8.55
CA PHE A 323 -14.98 -13.02 9.42
C PHE A 323 -15.32 -12.18 10.65
N GLU A 324 -15.09 -12.70 11.85
CA GLU A 324 -15.42 -12.01 13.10
C GLU A 324 -14.24 -11.96 14.06
N ASN A 325 -14.05 -10.81 14.70
CA ASN A 325 -13.37 -10.73 15.98
C ASN A 325 -14.37 -10.44 17.10
N LYS A 326 -14.63 -11.44 17.94
CA LYS A 326 -15.63 -11.41 19.01
C LYS A 326 -15.08 -10.89 20.34
N ALA A 327 -13.91 -10.22 20.35
CA ALA A 327 -13.29 -9.72 21.59
C ALA A 327 -14.15 -8.71 22.35
N GLY A 328 -14.92 -7.87 21.66
CA GLY A 328 -15.75 -6.82 22.26
C GLY A 328 -15.06 -5.45 22.36
N PRO A 329 -15.83 -4.36 22.52
CA PRO A 329 -15.29 -2.99 22.49
C PRO A 329 -14.42 -2.65 23.72
N GLU A 330 -14.59 -3.37 24.84
CA GLU A 330 -13.75 -3.23 26.04
C GLU A 330 -12.32 -3.77 25.84
N LYS A 331 -12.09 -4.53 24.77
CA LYS A 331 -10.79 -5.11 24.43
C LYS A 331 -9.93 -4.23 23.52
N HIS A 332 -10.42 -3.03 23.20
CA HIS A 332 -9.80 -2.08 22.28
C HIS A 332 -9.53 -2.72 20.91
N GLN A 333 -8.36 -2.49 20.30
CA GLN A 333 -8.06 -2.96 18.96
C GLN A 333 -8.13 -4.49 18.86
N ALA A 334 -8.99 -4.99 17.97
CA ALA A 334 -9.23 -6.41 17.77
C ALA A 334 -9.68 -6.66 16.31
N VAL A 335 -8.71 -7.03 15.47
CA VAL A 335 -8.90 -7.13 14.02
C VAL A 335 -9.65 -8.40 13.64
N ALA A 336 -10.66 -8.28 12.77
CA ALA A 336 -11.35 -9.42 12.17
C ALA A 336 -10.63 -9.88 10.90
N LEU A 337 -10.32 -8.94 10.01
CA LEU A 337 -9.66 -9.20 8.74
C LEU A 337 -8.47 -8.25 8.56
N ARG A 338 -7.28 -8.82 8.32
CA ARG A 338 -6.09 -8.06 7.90
C ARG A 338 -5.61 -8.52 6.54
N VAL A 339 -5.34 -7.57 5.65
CA VAL A 339 -4.85 -7.85 4.30
C VAL A 339 -3.60 -7.02 3.99
N ASN A 340 -2.47 -7.68 3.78
CA ASN A 340 -1.20 -7.11 3.31
C ASN A 340 -0.71 -7.86 2.07
N ALA A 341 -1.62 -8.13 1.15
CA ALA A 341 -1.37 -8.84 -0.10
C ALA A 341 -1.94 -8.07 -1.29
N ASP A 342 -1.27 -8.17 -2.43
CA ASP A 342 -1.68 -7.49 -3.66
C ASP A 342 -2.72 -8.28 -4.44
N LEU A 343 -3.53 -7.56 -5.22
CA LEU A 343 -4.56 -8.11 -6.11
C LEU A 343 -5.57 -9.01 -5.39
N THR A 344 -6.01 -8.56 -4.21
CA THR A 344 -6.98 -9.30 -3.39
C THR A 344 -8.39 -8.77 -3.57
N ALA A 345 -9.37 -9.66 -3.58
CA ALA A 345 -10.77 -9.24 -3.68
C ALA A 345 -11.73 -10.06 -2.79
N PHE A 346 -12.76 -9.38 -2.29
CA PHE A 346 -13.77 -9.93 -1.39
C PHE A 346 -15.15 -9.64 -1.97
N TYR A 347 -16.01 -10.64 -2.06
CA TYR A 347 -17.34 -10.50 -2.66
C TYR A 347 -18.43 -11.14 -1.79
N ARG A 348 -19.41 -10.35 -1.35
CA ARG A 348 -20.47 -10.82 -0.42
C ARG A 348 -19.89 -11.47 0.83
N CYS A 349 -18.90 -10.80 1.40
CA CYS A 349 -18.35 -11.17 2.69
C CYS A 349 -18.92 -10.27 3.78
N THR A 350 -18.99 -10.79 5.00
CA THR A 350 -19.36 -9.97 6.16
C THR A 350 -18.18 -9.90 7.14
N ILE A 351 -17.82 -8.70 7.57
CA ILE A 351 -16.70 -8.47 8.48
C ILE A 351 -17.23 -7.84 9.77
N TYR A 352 -17.15 -8.57 10.87
CA TYR A 352 -17.66 -8.18 12.18
C TYR A 352 -16.54 -7.85 13.16
N GLY A 353 -16.64 -6.67 13.78
CA GLY A 353 -15.83 -6.31 14.93
C GLY A 353 -16.37 -5.10 15.67
N TYR A 354 -15.48 -4.44 16.41
CA TYR A 354 -15.71 -3.16 17.07
C TYR A 354 -14.61 -2.19 16.65
N GLN A 355 -13.61 -1.97 17.51
CA GLN A 355 -12.45 -1.15 17.18
C GLN A 355 -11.48 -1.93 16.28
N ASP A 356 -10.99 -1.28 15.21
CA ASP A 356 -9.99 -1.83 14.28
C ASP A 356 -10.47 -3.09 13.52
N THR A 357 -11.72 -3.12 13.06
CA THR A 357 -12.32 -4.33 12.45
C THR A 357 -11.62 -4.81 11.17
N LEU A 358 -11.45 -3.93 10.18
CA LEU A 358 -10.88 -4.22 8.87
C LEU A 358 -9.56 -3.48 8.67
N TYR A 359 -8.46 -4.22 8.73
CA TYR A 359 -7.10 -3.72 8.54
C TYR A 359 -6.70 -3.89 7.06
N VAL A 360 -7.01 -2.88 6.24
CA VAL A 360 -6.56 -2.73 4.85
C VAL A 360 -5.09 -2.29 4.81
N HIS A 361 -4.19 -3.21 5.20
CA HIS A 361 -2.81 -2.87 5.53
C HIS A 361 -2.06 -2.24 4.37
N SER A 362 -1.88 -2.96 3.27
CA SER A 362 -1.07 -2.51 2.14
C SER A 362 -1.48 -3.17 0.82
N PHE A 363 -0.88 -2.69 -0.29
CA PHE A 363 -1.14 -3.14 -1.68
C PHE A 363 -2.55 -2.82 -2.20
N ARG A 364 -2.91 -3.34 -3.38
CA ARG A 364 -4.21 -3.12 -4.02
C ARG A 364 -5.25 -4.13 -3.54
N GLN A 365 -6.42 -3.64 -3.15
CA GLN A 365 -7.50 -4.45 -2.59
C GLN A 365 -8.87 -4.00 -3.09
N PHE A 366 -9.81 -4.93 -3.24
CA PHE A 366 -11.17 -4.63 -3.69
C PHE A 366 -12.22 -5.35 -2.84
N TYR A 367 -13.25 -4.64 -2.39
CA TYR A 367 -14.36 -5.20 -1.61
C TYR A 367 -15.67 -4.85 -2.30
N ARG A 368 -16.48 -5.84 -2.65
CA ARG A 368 -17.75 -5.66 -3.36
C ARG A 368 -18.90 -6.30 -2.62
N GLU A 369 -19.98 -5.55 -2.43
CA GLU A 369 -21.21 -6.07 -1.78
C GLU A 369 -20.92 -6.70 -0.43
N CYS A 370 -19.97 -6.13 0.33
CA CYS A 370 -19.61 -6.60 1.66
C CYS A 370 -20.34 -5.79 2.73
N ASP A 371 -20.61 -6.43 3.88
CA ASP A 371 -21.10 -5.76 5.07
C ASP A 371 -19.98 -5.63 6.09
N ILE A 372 -19.68 -4.42 6.56
CA ILE A 372 -18.57 -4.14 7.48
C ILE A 372 -19.09 -3.43 8.71
N PHE A 373 -18.89 -4.05 9.88
CA PHE A 373 -19.42 -3.56 11.15
C PHE A 373 -18.30 -3.15 12.11
N GLY A 374 -18.39 -1.98 12.73
CA GLY A 374 -17.44 -1.58 13.76
C GLY A 374 -17.78 -0.29 14.50
N THR A 375 -16.86 0.18 15.34
CA THR A 375 -17.04 1.39 16.16
C THR A 375 -15.98 2.45 15.86
N ILE A 376 -14.75 2.24 16.30
CA ILE A 376 -13.64 3.19 16.17
C ILE A 376 -12.66 2.66 15.12
N ASP A 377 -12.29 3.50 14.17
CA ASP A 377 -11.26 3.23 13.15
C ASP A 377 -11.45 1.89 12.43
N TYR A 378 -12.71 1.51 12.18
CA TYR A 378 -13.00 0.12 11.84
C TYR A 378 -12.70 -0.25 10.40
N ILE A 379 -12.30 0.71 9.55
CA ILE A 379 -11.64 0.50 8.26
C ILE A 379 -10.36 1.34 8.24
N PHE A 380 -9.19 0.70 8.36
CA PHE A 380 -7.94 1.43 8.60
C PHE A 380 -6.73 0.77 7.96
N GLY A 381 -5.67 1.56 7.76
CA GLY A 381 -4.43 1.12 7.12
C GLY A 381 -4.01 2.01 5.95
N ASN A 382 -3.15 1.48 5.10
CA ASN A 382 -2.48 2.22 4.03
C ASN A 382 -2.46 1.45 2.69
N ALA A 383 -3.47 0.61 2.44
CA ALA A 383 -3.69 0.02 1.13
C ALA A 383 -4.11 1.08 0.08
N ALA A 384 -4.04 0.70 -1.19
CA ALA A 384 -4.85 1.31 -2.24
C ALA A 384 -6.12 0.47 -2.37
N VAL A 385 -7.20 0.88 -1.70
CA VAL A 385 -8.40 0.05 -1.56
C VAL A 385 -9.64 0.75 -2.06
N ILE A 386 -10.51 -0.03 -2.71
CA ILE A 386 -11.86 0.38 -3.08
C ILE A 386 -12.86 -0.55 -2.40
N LEU A 387 -13.83 0.06 -1.73
CA LEU A 387 -15.05 -0.59 -1.24
C LEU A 387 -16.19 -0.11 -2.12
N GLN A 388 -16.87 -1.03 -2.80
CA GLN A 388 -17.90 -0.71 -3.79
C GLN A 388 -19.20 -1.46 -3.48
N ALA A 389 -20.33 -0.74 -3.48
CA ALA A 389 -21.64 -1.34 -3.18
C ALA A 389 -21.71 -2.07 -1.81
N CYS A 390 -20.90 -1.64 -0.83
CA CYS A 390 -20.85 -2.22 0.50
C CYS A 390 -21.84 -1.54 1.45
N ASN A 391 -22.28 -2.27 2.48
CA ASN A 391 -22.88 -1.66 3.66
C ASN A 391 -21.80 -1.43 4.72
N ILE A 392 -21.63 -0.19 5.14
CA ILE A 392 -20.65 0.22 6.14
C ILE A 392 -21.45 0.63 7.38
N VAL A 393 -21.45 -0.23 8.40
CA VAL A 393 -22.41 -0.17 9.51
C VAL A 393 -21.70 0.17 10.82
N SER A 394 -21.92 1.39 11.31
CA SER A 394 -21.45 1.82 12.63
C SER A 394 -22.29 1.19 13.74
N ARG A 395 -21.62 0.65 14.76
CA ARG A 395 -22.23 0.05 15.95
C ARG A 395 -22.24 1.03 17.12
N MET A 396 -23.09 0.78 18.11
CA MET A 396 -23.05 1.49 19.38
C MET A 396 -21.67 1.32 20.06
N PRO A 397 -20.93 2.41 20.34
CA PRO A 397 -19.66 2.34 21.04
C PRO A 397 -19.88 2.28 22.57
N LEU A 398 -18.80 2.19 23.35
CA LEU A 398 -18.90 2.29 24.82
C LEU A 398 -19.34 3.70 25.25
N PRO A 399 -19.87 3.87 26.48
CA PRO A 399 -20.18 5.19 27.01
C PRO A 399 -18.98 6.15 26.91
N ASN A 400 -19.25 7.39 26.49
CA ASN A 400 -18.26 8.45 26.26
C ASN A 400 -17.28 8.21 25.11
N GLN A 401 -17.51 7.19 24.28
CA GLN A 401 -16.83 7.04 23.00
C GLN A 401 -17.68 7.60 21.85
N PHE A 402 -17.09 7.57 20.66
CA PHE A 402 -17.68 7.98 19.40
C PHE A 402 -17.43 6.87 18.37
N THR A 403 -18.02 6.99 17.18
CA THR A 403 -17.68 6.11 16.05
C THR A 403 -16.90 6.86 14.98
N VAL A 404 -15.97 6.16 14.34
CA VAL A 404 -15.24 6.65 13.19
C VAL A 404 -15.08 5.52 12.19
N ILE A 405 -15.45 5.78 10.95
CA ILE A 405 -15.38 4.78 9.89
C ILE A 405 -13.93 4.52 9.49
N THR A 406 -13.21 5.58 9.08
CA THR A 406 -11.86 5.41 8.52
C THR A 406 -10.74 6.02 9.37
N ALA A 407 -9.60 5.33 9.38
CA ALA A 407 -8.33 5.85 9.88
C ALA A 407 -7.20 5.51 8.90
N GLN A 408 -7.03 6.35 7.88
CA GLN A 408 -6.07 6.08 6.81
C GLN A 408 -4.67 6.59 7.18
N SER A 409 -3.64 5.77 6.95
CA SER A 409 -2.26 6.00 7.44
C SER A 409 -1.20 6.24 6.38
N ARG A 410 -1.53 6.94 5.30
CA ARG A 410 -0.51 7.40 4.33
C ARG A 410 0.44 8.40 5.00
N ASP A 411 1.73 8.09 4.96
CA ASP A 411 2.81 8.80 5.69
C ASP A 411 3.68 9.64 4.74
N SER A 412 3.59 9.41 3.43
CA SER A 412 4.33 10.12 2.39
C SER A 412 3.44 10.51 1.21
N PRO A 413 3.65 11.69 0.59
CA PRO A 413 2.89 12.10 -0.59
C PRO A 413 3.23 11.28 -1.84
N ASP A 414 4.35 10.56 -1.82
CA ASP A 414 4.79 9.71 -2.93
C ASP A 414 4.09 8.34 -2.97
N GLU A 415 3.36 7.97 -1.90
CA GLU A 415 2.60 6.73 -1.80
C GLU A 415 1.26 6.84 -2.55
N ASP A 416 1.01 5.89 -3.45
CA ASP A 416 -0.22 5.80 -4.24
C ASP A 416 -1.28 4.98 -3.49
N THR A 417 -1.55 5.35 -2.23
CA THR A 417 -2.43 4.63 -1.29
C THR A 417 -3.57 5.51 -0.79
N GLY A 418 -4.63 4.91 -0.25
CA GLY A 418 -5.84 5.61 0.17
C GLY A 418 -7.05 4.67 0.23
N ILE A 419 -8.11 5.14 0.89
CA ILE A 419 -9.39 4.43 1.01
C ILE A 419 -10.43 5.13 0.13
N SER A 420 -10.99 4.44 -0.84
CA SER A 420 -12.10 4.93 -1.67
C SER A 420 -13.37 4.13 -1.36
N ILE A 421 -14.41 4.82 -0.93
CA ILE A 421 -15.72 4.25 -0.60
C ILE A 421 -16.70 4.72 -1.68
N GLN A 422 -17.11 3.81 -2.55
CA GLN A 422 -17.87 4.13 -3.75
C GLN A 422 -19.24 3.43 -3.76
N ASN A 423 -20.31 4.15 -4.06
CA ASN A 423 -21.66 3.60 -4.14
C ASN A 423 -22.04 2.74 -2.91
N CYS A 424 -21.57 3.12 -1.72
CA CYS A 424 -21.80 2.38 -0.48
C CYS A 424 -22.97 2.97 0.29
N SER A 425 -23.51 2.19 1.24
CA SER A 425 -24.48 2.66 2.22
C SER A 425 -23.82 2.81 3.59
N ILE A 426 -23.75 4.04 4.09
CA ILE A 426 -23.23 4.36 5.42
C ILE A 426 -24.39 4.34 6.41
N LEU A 427 -24.44 3.31 7.25
CA LEU A 427 -25.58 2.97 8.09
C LEU A 427 -25.16 2.85 9.57
N ALA A 428 -26.16 2.85 10.45
CA ALA A 428 -26.00 2.60 11.87
C ALA A 428 -26.82 1.39 12.31
N THR A 429 -26.34 0.65 13.31
CA THR A 429 -27.15 -0.34 14.01
C THR A 429 -28.35 0.35 14.70
N THR A 430 -29.44 -0.39 14.93
CA THR A 430 -30.69 0.17 15.46
C THR A 430 -30.51 0.92 16.79
N ASP A 431 -29.64 0.42 17.66
CA ASP A 431 -29.31 1.03 18.95
C ASP A 431 -28.53 2.34 18.79
N LEU A 432 -27.55 2.42 17.89
CA LEU A 432 -26.84 3.67 17.57
C LEU A 432 -27.81 4.67 16.90
N TYR A 433 -28.60 4.23 15.92
CA TYR A 433 -29.59 5.07 15.24
C TYR A 433 -30.63 5.64 16.22
N SER A 434 -31.03 4.90 17.23
CA SER A 434 -31.98 5.41 18.23
C SER A 434 -31.36 6.46 19.18
N ASN A 435 -30.02 6.57 19.21
CA ASN A 435 -29.28 7.38 20.17
C ASN A 435 -28.27 8.35 19.53
N PHE A 436 -28.27 8.52 18.20
CA PHE A 436 -27.22 9.28 17.49
C PHE A 436 -27.13 10.75 17.93
N ASN A 437 -28.21 11.34 18.46
CA ASN A 437 -28.16 12.70 19.01
C ASN A 437 -27.18 12.86 20.18
N ASN A 438 -26.82 11.77 20.86
CA ASN A 438 -25.92 11.75 22.01
C ASN A 438 -24.53 11.15 21.68
N ILE A 439 -24.33 10.67 20.44
CA ILE A 439 -23.13 9.92 20.06
C ILE A 439 -22.59 10.55 18.79
N LYS A 440 -21.34 11.00 18.83
CA LYS A 440 -20.68 11.53 17.65
C LYS A 440 -20.24 10.39 16.75
N SER A 441 -20.44 10.56 15.44
CA SER A 441 -20.05 9.60 14.42
C SER A 441 -19.43 10.33 13.23
N TYR A 442 -18.27 9.88 12.78
CA TYR A 442 -17.48 10.56 11.74
C TYR A 442 -17.11 9.63 10.60
N LEU A 443 -16.98 10.20 9.41
CA LEU A 443 -16.50 9.53 8.20
C LEU A 443 -15.03 9.08 8.34
N GLY A 444 -14.19 9.86 9.03
CA GLY A 444 -12.80 9.48 9.22
C GLY A 444 -11.99 10.43 10.10
N ARG A 445 -10.75 10.01 10.42
CA ARG A 445 -9.72 10.81 11.09
C ARG A 445 -8.29 10.46 10.63
N PRO A 446 -7.35 11.41 10.62
CA PRO A 446 -6.06 11.22 9.94
C PRO A 446 -5.03 10.50 10.82
N TRP A 447 -4.94 9.17 10.71
CA TRP A 447 -3.93 8.41 11.46
C TRP A 447 -2.49 8.84 11.12
N ARG A 448 -2.24 9.31 9.90
CA ARG A 448 -0.94 9.87 9.47
C ARG A 448 -1.10 11.14 8.65
N VAL A 449 0.00 11.87 8.50
CA VAL A 449 0.06 13.23 7.97
C VAL A 449 -0.49 13.40 6.55
N TYR A 450 -0.36 12.39 5.68
CA TYR A 450 -0.92 12.46 4.32
C TYR A 450 -2.20 11.64 4.17
N SER A 451 -2.96 11.42 5.25
CA SER A 451 -4.17 10.61 5.26
C SER A 451 -5.07 10.89 4.06
N ARG A 452 -5.50 9.85 3.34
CA ARG A 452 -6.29 10.01 2.11
C ARG A 452 -7.51 9.10 2.09
N THR A 453 -8.70 9.69 2.12
CA THR A 453 -9.97 8.96 2.09
C THR A 453 -10.99 9.71 1.26
N VAL A 454 -11.77 9.00 0.45
CA VAL A 454 -12.87 9.59 -0.32
C VAL A 454 -14.16 8.81 -0.20
N PHE A 455 -15.28 9.52 -0.21
CA PHE A 455 -16.64 8.98 -0.32
C PHE A 455 -17.28 9.47 -1.60
N ILE A 456 -17.63 8.55 -2.50
CA ILE A 456 -18.11 8.80 -3.86
C ILE A 456 -19.47 8.13 -4.04
N GLU A 457 -20.47 8.90 -4.46
CA GLU A 457 -21.83 8.45 -4.78
C GLU A 457 -22.46 7.54 -3.72
N SER A 458 -22.14 7.78 -2.46
CA SER A 458 -22.56 6.92 -1.35
C SER A 458 -23.77 7.52 -0.62
N TYR A 459 -24.65 6.65 -0.14
CA TYR A 459 -25.71 7.04 0.79
C TYR A 459 -25.11 7.27 2.17
N ILE A 460 -25.32 8.46 2.75
CA ILE A 460 -24.88 8.81 4.10
C ILE A 460 -26.12 9.09 4.96
N ASP A 461 -26.34 8.24 5.96
CA ASP A 461 -27.46 8.40 6.88
C ASP A 461 -27.22 9.49 7.94
N VAL A 462 -28.27 9.91 8.63
CA VAL A 462 -28.35 11.13 9.45
C VAL A 462 -27.47 11.10 10.70
N PHE A 463 -27.00 9.92 11.12
CA PHE A 463 -26.22 9.77 12.35
C PHE A 463 -24.79 10.33 12.23
N ILE A 464 -24.29 10.55 11.01
CA ILE A 464 -22.99 11.18 10.79
C ILE A 464 -23.06 12.66 11.20
N ASP A 465 -22.10 13.07 12.03
CA ASP A 465 -22.00 14.44 12.51
C ASP A 465 -21.85 15.42 11.33
N PRO A 466 -22.50 16.60 11.34
CA PRO A 466 -22.40 17.58 10.26
C PRO A 466 -20.96 17.99 9.92
N MET A 467 -20.03 17.97 10.88
CA MET A 467 -18.61 18.21 10.63
C MET A 467 -17.99 17.18 9.67
N GLY A 468 -18.56 15.97 9.63
CA GLY A 468 -18.15 14.84 8.78
C GLY A 468 -16.87 14.15 9.24
N TRP A 469 -15.84 14.92 9.58
CA TRP A 469 -14.49 14.44 9.87
C TRP A 469 -14.03 14.94 11.24
N THR A 470 -13.16 14.19 11.92
CA THR A 470 -12.61 14.58 13.23
C THR A 470 -11.09 14.52 13.27
N LYS A 471 -10.48 15.33 14.14
CA LYS A 471 -9.03 15.34 14.34
C LYS A 471 -8.55 13.97 14.85
N TRP A 472 -7.27 13.67 14.62
CA TRP A 472 -6.63 12.49 15.20
C TRP A 472 -6.52 12.60 16.72
N SER A 473 -5.97 13.73 17.18
CA SER A 473 -5.97 14.17 18.58
C SER A 473 -6.04 15.70 18.64
N ASP A 474 -6.35 16.26 19.81
CA ASP A 474 -6.35 17.71 20.01
C ASP A 474 -4.93 18.31 20.03
N ASP A 475 -3.90 17.49 20.24
CA ASP A 475 -2.49 17.90 20.33
C ASP A 475 -1.76 17.85 18.96
N ASP A 476 -2.36 17.21 17.96
CA ASP A 476 -1.78 17.09 16.62
C ASP A 476 -2.23 18.26 15.73
N ASP A 477 -1.33 19.25 15.60
CA ASP A 477 -1.53 20.38 14.69
C ASP A 477 -0.92 20.10 13.30
N GLY A 478 -1.70 20.33 12.24
CA GLY A 478 -1.21 20.43 10.85
C GLY A 478 -1.41 19.18 9.99
N LEU A 479 -1.96 18.09 10.53
CA LEU A 479 -2.39 16.94 9.72
C LEU A 479 -3.50 17.36 8.74
N GLU A 480 -4.34 18.29 9.18
CA GLU A 480 -5.46 18.87 8.44
C GLU A 480 -5.05 19.62 7.18
N ASP A 481 -3.77 20.00 7.06
CA ASP A 481 -3.24 20.76 5.94
C ASP A 481 -2.67 19.91 4.81
N SER A 482 -2.37 18.65 5.08
CA SER A 482 -1.67 17.75 4.15
C SER A 482 -2.44 16.47 3.82
N LEU A 483 -3.48 16.17 4.59
CA LEU A 483 -4.45 15.12 4.27
C LEU A 483 -5.24 15.46 2.98
N TYR A 484 -5.93 14.45 2.44
CA TYR A 484 -6.90 14.61 1.35
C TYR A 484 -8.18 13.85 1.70
N TYR A 485 -9.19 14.57 2.18
CA TYR A 485 -10.53 14.03 2.47
C TYR A 485 -11.55 14.56 1.48
N GLY A 486 -12.09 13.65 0.66
CA GLY A 486 -12.93 13.98 -0.48
C GLY A 486 -14.36 13.47 -0.34
N GLU A 487 -15.33 14.30 -0.72
CA GLU A 487 -16.73 13.89 -0.91
C GLU A 487 -17.18 14.24 -2.33
N TYR A 488 -17.86 13.32 -3.03
CA TYR A 488 -18.40 13.53 -4.37
C TYR A 488 -19.76 12.84 -4.53
N GLY A 489 -20.78 13.56 -4.98
CA GLY A 489 -22.06 12.96 -5.37
C GLY A 489 -22.81 12.19 -4.27
N ASN A 490 -22.41 12.33 -2.99
CA ASN A 490 -23.05 11.63 -1.87
C ASN A 490 -24.47 12.15 -1.64
N TYR A 491 -25.36 11.25 -1.25
CA TYR A 491 -26.78 11.54 -1.03
C TYR A 491 -27.26 10.99 0.31
N GLY A 492 -28.48 11.34 0.72
CA GLY A 492 -29.03 10.97 2.01
C GLY A 492 -28.95 12.11 3.05
N PRO A 493 -29.57 11.93 4.23
CA PRO A 493 -29.71 13.01 5.20
C PRO A 493 -28.40 13.47 5.85
N GLY A 494 -27.37 12.61 5.92
CA GLY A 494 -26.04 12.94 6.46
C GLY A 494 -25.05 13.48 5.42
N SER A 495 -25.43 13.59 4.15
CA SER A 495 -24.51 13.98 3.06
C SER A 495 -24.36 15.49 2.86
N ARG A 496 -25.06 16.32 3.64
CA ARG A 496 -24.96 17.79 3.54
C ARG A 496 -23.57 18.27 3.92
N THR A 497 -22.98 19.14 3.09
CA THR A 497 -21.60 19.60 3.27
C THR A 497 -21.45 21.01 3.83
N ASP A 498 -22.55 21.73 4.08
CA ASP A 498 -22.55 23.14 4.50
C ASP A 498 -21.78 23.39 5.81
N ASP A 499 -21.82 22.41 6.72
CA ASP A 499 -21.25 22.48 8.07
C ASP A 499 -20.00 21.60 8.25
N ARG A 500 -19.43 21.09 7.15
CA ARG A 500 -18.20 20.29 7.19
C ARG A 500 -17.04 21.10 7.76
N VAL A 501 -16.03 20.38 8.24
CA VAL A 501 -14.75 20.96 8.67
C VAL A 501 -14.17 21.90 7.60
N LYS A 502 -13.47 22.95 8.04
CA LYS A 502 -12.86 23.97 7.17
C LYS A 502 -11.37 23.72 6.92
N TRP A 503 -10.95 22.46 6.99
CA TRP A 503 -9.56 22.06 6.80
C TRP A 503 -9.12 22.26 5.37
N SER A 504 -7.86 22.63 5.15
CA SER A 504 -7.37 22.85 3.78
C SER A 504 -7.23 21.55 2.99
N GLY A 505 -7.05 20.42 3.67
CA GLY A 505 -7.09 19.07 3.09
C GLY A 505 -8.50 18.47 2.88
N TYR A 506 -9.57 19.18 3.29
CA TYR A 506 -10.94 18.75 2.96
C TYR A 506 -11.37 19.31 1.61
N HIS A 507 -11.99 18.46 0.79
CA HIS A 507 -12.36 18.77 -0.58
C HIS A 507 -13.77 18.27 -0.92
N LEU A 508 -14.65 19.19 -1.31
CA LEU A 508 -15.79 18.83 -2.16
C LEU A 508 -15.25 18.64 -3.58
N MET A 509 -15.19 17.39 -4.02
CA MET A 509 -14.50 17.02 -5.26
C MET A 509 -15.35 17.37 -6.49
N ASP A 510 -14.68 17.61 -7.62
CA ASP A 510 -15.29 17.58 -8.94
C ASP A 510 -15.21 16.18 -9.56
N TYR A 511 -15.80 16.01 -10.75
CA TYR A 511 -15.83 14.72 -11.45
C TYR A 511 -14.42 14.20 -11.74
N ASP A 512 -13.51 15.06 -12.22
CA ASP A 512 -12.16 14.65 -12.60
C ASP A 512 -11.36 14.18 -11.38
N SER A 513 -11.46 14.89 -10.25
CA SER A 513 -10.83 14.49 -8.99
C SER A 513 -11.40 13.19 -8.46
N ALA A 514 -12.73 13.02 -8.48
CA ALA A 514 -13.37 11.78 -8.06
C ALA A 514 -13.00 10.59 -8.97
N TYR A 515 -12.83 10.82 -10.27
CA TYR A 515 -12.50 9.78 -11.25
C TYR A 515 -11.12 9.15 -10.98
N GLU A 516 -10.16 9.92 -10.42
CA GLU A 516 -8.84 9.41 -9.99
C GLU A 516 -8.94 8.30 -8.91
N PHE A 517 -10.07 8.21 -8.19
CA PHE A 517 -10.31 7.22 -7.12
C PHE A 517 -11.22 6.06 -7.53
N THR A 518 -11.49 5.91 -8.82
CA THR A 518 -12.30 4.80 -9.38
C THR A 518 -11.50 3.52 -9.56
N VAL A 519 -12.19 2.41 -9.82
CA VAL A 519 -11.58 1.09 -10.02
C VAL A 519 -10.55 1.10 -11.15
N SER A 520 -10.87 1.71 -12.28
CA SER A 520 -10.00 1.75 -13.47
C SER A 520 -8.71 2.54 -13.28
N GLU A 521 -8.71 3.60 -12.47
CA GLU A 521 -7.56 4.49 -12.28
C GLU A 521 -6.79 4.18 -10.99
N PHE A 522 -7.48 4.03 -9.85
CA PHE A 522 -6.83 3.96 -8.54
C PHE A 522 -6.16 2.61 -8.27
N ILE A 523 -6.81 1.51 -8.65
CA ILE A 523 -6.29 0.14 -8.45
C ILE A 523 -6.04 -0.59 -9.77
N VAL A 524 -6.18 0.11 -10.90
CA VAL A 524 -6.00 -0.44 -12.26
C VAL A 524 -6.81 -1.73 -12.45
N GLY A 525 -8.08 -1.69 -12.03
CA GLY A 525 -8.95 -2.87 -11.89
C GLY A 525 -9.08 -3.70 -13.16
N ASP A 526 -9.16 -3.05 -14.33
CA ASP A 526 -9.16 -3.69 -15.65
C ASP A 526 -8.04 -4.72 -15.87
N ALA A 527 -6.88 -4.52 -15.23
CA ALA A 527 -5.74 -5.41 -15.39
C ALA A 527 -5.90 -6.74 -14.65
N TRP A 528 -6.80 -6.87 -13.68
CA TRP A 528 -6.85 -8.05 -12.81
C TRP A 528 -8.25 -8.46 -12.33
N LEU A 529 -9.18 -7.53 -12.08
CA LEU A 529 -10.51 -7.82 -11.54
C LEU A 529 -11.35 -8.69 -12.48
N GLY A 530 -11.28 -8.47 -13.80
CA GLY A 530 -11.98 -9.30 -14.79
C GLY A 530 -11.60 -10.79 -14.72
N SER A 531 -10.44 -11.12 -14.13
CA SER A 531 -10.07 -12.51 -13.90
C SER A 531 -10.78 -13.12 -12.70
N THR A 532 -11.13 -12.33 -11.67
CA THR A 532 -11.74 -12.78 -10.41
C THR A 532 -13.15 -13.33 -10.60
N SER A 533 -13.84 -12.89 -11.66
CA SER A 533 -15.26 -13.14 -11.92
C SER A 533 -16.21 -12.49 -10.89
N PHE A 534 -15.69 -11.60 -10.04
CA PHE A 534 -16.51 -10.71 -9.21
C PHE A 534 -17.02 -9.53 -10.03
N PRO A 535 -18.24 -9.04 -9.76
CA PRO A 535 -18.73 -7.83 -10.38
C PRO A 535 -17.94 -6.60 -9.87
N TYR A 536 -17.74 -5.63 -10.75
CA TYR A 536 -17.14 -4.34 -10.42
C TYR A 536 -17.62 -3.30 -11.43
N ASP A 537 -17.74 -2.05 -10.97
CA ASP A 537 -18.00 -0.89 -11.82
C ASP A 537 -16.68 -0.10 -11.99
N ASP A 538 -16.30 0.20 -13.23
CA ASP A 538 -14.97 0.73 -13.59
C ASP A 538 -14.72 2.20 -13.20
N GLY A 539 -15.79 2.99 -13.28
CA GLY A 539 -15.76 4.44 -13.14
C GLY A 539 -16.76 4.90 -12.08
N ILE A 540 -17.06 6.20 -12.08
CA ILE A 540 -18.15 6.80 -11.31
C ILE A 540 -19.48 6.35 -11.92
#